data_AF-A0AA39TNR2-F1
#
_entry.id   AF-A0AA39TNR2-F1
#
_cell.length_a   1.000
_cell.length_b   1.000
_cell.length_c   1.000
_cell.angle_alpha   90.00
_cell.angle_beta   90.00
_cell.angle_gamma   90.00
#
_symmetry.space_group_name_H-M   'P 1'
#
loop_
_entity.id
_entity.type
_entity.pdbx_description
1 polymer ?
#
loop_
_entity_poly.entity_id
_entity_poly.type
_entity_poly.pdbx_seq_one_letter_code
_entity_poly.pdbx_strand_id
1 'polypeptide(L)' 'MDVSSSSFAMSEHCSRSCHNKCIPARYADGELNKGEQVCIDRCVAKYNDVQKKVGEKIQSRSAANAGSSGFGPL' A
#
# COMPACT_ATOMS: atom_id res chain seq x y z
N MET A 1 17.36 11.63 0.83
CA MET A 1 16.15 10.78 0.91
C MET A 1 15.31 11.09 -0.31
N ASP A 2 15.44 10.25 -1.33
CA ASP A 2 14.91 10.47 -2.67
C ASP A 2 13.46 10.00 -2.77
N VAL A 3 12.60 10.84 -3.35
CA VAL A 3 11.20 10.50 -3.68
C VAL A 3 11.08 9.25 -4.56
N SER A 4 12.16 8.90 -5.28
CA SER A 4 12.29 7.69 -6.09
C SER A 4 12.16 6.43 -5.22
N SER A 5 12.97 6.30 -4.16
CA SER A 5 12.98 5.14 -3.26
C SER A 5 11.65 4.94 -2.54
N SER A 6 11.00 6.03 -2.11
CA SER A 6 9.67 5.97 -1.49
C SER A 6 8.59 5.51 -2.48
N SER A 7 8.70 5.91 -3.74
CA SER A 7 7.76 5.51 -4.80
C SER A 7 7.93 4.03 -5.17
N PHE A 8 9.17 3.54 -5.24
CA PHE A 8 9.46 2.12 -5.46
C PHE A 8 8.96 1.24 -4.29
N ALA A 9 9.16 1.66 -3.04
CA ALA A 9 8.68 0.91 -1.88
C ALA A 9 7.14 0.74 -1.89
N MET A 10 6.41 1.72 -2.42
CA MET A 10 4.95 1.63 -2.55
C MET A 10 4.53 0.62 -3.63
N SER A 11 5.21 0.62 -4.79
CA SER A 11 4.87 -0.29 -5.89
C SER A 11 5.17 -1.75 -5.55
N GLU A 12 6.27 -2.00 -4.82
CA GLU A 12 6.61 -3.35 -4.33
C GLU A 12 5.55 -3.89 -3.36
N HIS A 13 5.07 -3.05 -2.43
CA HIS A 13 4.00 -3.46 -1.52
C HIS A 13 2.68 -3.70 -2.24
N CYS A 14 2.32 -2.83 -3.19
CA CYS A 14 1.13 -3.00 -4.02
C CYS A 14 1.20 -4.32 -4.79
N SER A 15 2.32 -4.60 -5.46
CA SER A 15 2.54 -5.83 -6.22
C SER A 15 2.39 -7.08 -5.35
N ARG A 16 3.08 -7.12 -4.19
CA ARG A 16 2.99 -8.26 -3.27
C ARG A 16 1.59 -8.47 -2.70
N SER A 17 0.89 -7.38 -2.36
CA SER A 17 -0.47 -7.46 -1.81
C SER A 17 -1.47 -7.95 -2.85
N CYS A 18 -1.41 -7.40 -4.06
CA CYS A 18 -2.33 -7.78 -5.13
C CYS A 18 -2.03 -9.18 -5.66
N HIS A 19 -0.77 -9.59 -5.74
CA HIS A 19 -0.40 -10.95 -6.10
C HIS A 19 -1.00 -11.96 -5.10
N ASN A 20 -0.84 -11.75 -3.79
CA ASN A 20 -1.41 -12.64 -2.77
C ASN A 20 -2.95 -12.66 -2.79
N LYS A 21 -3.60 -11.57 -3.18
CA LYS A 21 -5.07 -11.48 -3.25
C LYS A 21 -5.67 -12.09 -4.52
N CYS A 22 -5.00 -11.93 -5.65
CA CYS A 22 -5.57 -12.22 -6.96
C CYS A 22 -4.99 -13.47 -7.62
N ILE A 23 -3.80 -13.91 -7.22
CA ILE A 23 -3.13 -15.08 -7.77
C ILE A 23 -3.16 -16.21 -6.74
N PRO A 24 -3.85 -17.33 -7.02
CA PRO A 24 -3.91 -18.45 -6.10
C PRO A 24 -2.54 -19.13 -5.98
N ALA A 25 -2.25 -19.72 -4.83
CA ALA A 25 -0.99 -20.45 -4.61
C ALA A 25 -0.83 -21.71 -5.50
N ARG A 26 -1.93 -22.18 -6.10
CA ARG A 26 -1.96 -23.26 -7.08
C ARG A 26 -2.12 -22.66 -8.47
N TYR A 27 -1.03 -22.66 -9.22
CA TYR A 27 -1.03 -22.24 -10.62
C TYR A 27 -1.55 -23.39 -11.49
N ALA A 28 -2.67 -23.15 -12.17
CA ALA A 28 -3.22 -24.09 -13.15
C ALA A 28 -2.61 -23.87 -14.54
N ASP A 29 -2.28 -22.62 -14.87
CA ASP A 29 -1.78 -22.17 -16.17
C ASP A 29 -0.60 -21.20 -15.98
N GLY A 30 0.22 -21.05 -17.03
CA GLY A 30 1.39 -20.14 -17.02
C GLY A 30 1.08 -18.69 -17.36
N GLU A 31 -0.17 -18.38 -17.71
CA GLU A 31 -0.65 -17.04 -18.03
C GLU A 31 -1.79 -16.62 -17.10
N LEU A 32 -1.92 -15.31 -16.89
CA LEU A 32 -3.02 -14.75 -16.12
C LEU A 32 -4.35 -14.91 -16.85
N ASN A 33 -5.30 -15.56 -16.21
CA ASN A 33 -6.66 -15.66 -16.73
C ASN A 33 -7.36 -14.28 -16.65
N LYS A 34 -8.38 -14.07 -17.48
CA LYS A 34 -9.16 -12.83 -17.54
C LYS A 34 -9.69 -12.39 -16.16
N GLY A 35 -10.05 -13.36 -15.31
CA GLY A 35 -10.47 -13.11 -13.92
C GLY A 35 -9.37 -12.55 -13.03
N GLU A 36 -8.15 -13.04 -13.18
CA GLU A 36 -6.98 -12.60 -12.43
C GLU A 36 -6.53 -11.20 -12.88
N GLN A 37 -6.56 -10.94 -14.19
CA GLN A 37 -6.26 -9.61 -14.75
C GLN A 37 -7.22 -8.55 -14.18
N VAL A 38 -8.53 -8.78 -14.26
CA VAL A 38 -9.54 -7.87 -13.72
C VAL A 38 -9.45 -7.74 -12.19
N CYS A 39 -9.04 -8.80 -11.49
CA CYS A 39 -8.79 -8.74 -10.06
C CYS A 39 -7.64 -7.78 -9.73
N ILE A 40 -6.52 -7.86 -10.45
CA ILE A 40 -5.36 -7.00 -10.22
C ILE A 40 -5.71 -5.54 -10.42
N ASP A 41 -6.40 -5.17 -11.50
CA ASP A 41 -6.82 -3.77 -11.74
C ASP A 41 -7.66 -3.22 -10.58
N ARG A 42 -8.65 -4.01 -10.13
CA ARG A 42 -9.49 -3.65 -8.98
C ARG A 42 -8.68 -3.59 -7.68
N CYS A 43 -7.68 -4.46 -7.53
CA CYS A 43 -6.83 -4.49 -6.36
C CYS A 43 -5.98 -3.22 -6.26
N VAL A 44 -5.33 -2.81 -7.34
CA VAL A 44 -4.51 -1.58 -7.37
C VAL A 44 -5.34 -0.35 -7.03
N ALA A 45 -6.54 -0.23 -7.62
CA ALA A 45 -7.47 0.85 -7.31
C ALA A 45 -7.82 0.89 -5.81
N LYS A 46 -8.20 -0.25 -5.22
CA LYS A 46 -8.51 -0.36 -3.80
C LYS A 46 -7.31 -0.10 -2.90
N TYR A 47 -6.13 -0.59 -3.29
CA TYR A 47 -4.91 -0.41 -2.52
C TYR A 47 -4.60 1.08 -2.37
N ASN A 48 -4.63 1.83 -3.47
CA ASN A 48 -4.39 3.27 -3.45
C ASN A 48 -5.41 4.02 -2.58
N ASP A 49 -6.69 3.67 -2.65
CA ASP A 49 -7.72 4.29 -1.80
C ASP A 49 -7.52 3.98 -0.32
N VAL A 50 -7.11 2.76 0.02
CA VAL A 50 -6.80 2.38 1.40
C VAL A 50 -5.54 3.08 1.88
N GLN A 51 -4.47 3.15 1.07
CA GLN A 51 -3.24 3.83 1.42
C GLN A 51 -3.46 5.32 1.71
N LYS A 52 -4.31 6.00 0.93
CA LYS A 52 -4.71 7.39 1.22
C LYS A 52 -5.38 7.54 2.59
N LYS A 53 -6.40 6.73 2.86
CA LYS A 53 -7.12 6.74 4.14
C LYS A 53 -6.23 6.37 5.33
N VAL A 54 -5.31 5.42 5.13
CA VAL A 54 -4.31 5.05 6.15
C VAL A 54 -3.38 6.22 6.41
N GLY A 55 -2.90 6.92 5.38
CA GLY A 55 -2.11 8.14 5.50
C GLY A 55 -2.82 9.22 6.32
N GLU A 56 -4.08 9.52 5.99
CA GLU A 56 -4.92 10.47 6.75
C GLU A 56 -5.08 10.06 8.22
N LYS A 57 -5.28 8.76 8.48
CA LYS A 57 -5.45 8.26 9.86
C LYS A 57 -4.15 8.28 10.66
N ILE A 58 -3.02 7.99 10.02
CA ILE A 58 -1.69 8.07 10.65
C ILE A 58 -1.35 9.52 10.95
N GLN A 59 -1.59 10.45 10.02
CA GLN A 59 -1.34 11.87 10.24
C GLN A 59 -2.23 12.45 11.36
N SER A 60 -3.52 12.11 11.38
CA SER A 60 -4.42 12.54 12.47
C SER A 60 -4.04 11.94 13.83
N ARG A 61 -3.59 10.68 13.88
CA ARG A 61 -3.04 10.07 15.11
C ARG A 61 -1.69 10.66 15.51
N SER A 62 -0.83 11.00 14.55
CA SER A 62 0.48 11.62 14.80
C SER A 62 0.30 13.03 15.36
N ALA A 63 -0.65 13.80 14.85
CA ALA A 63 -1.04 15.10 15.43
C ALA A 63 -1.60 14.95 16.86
N ALA A 64 -2.34 13.88 17.14
CA ALA A 64 -2.81 13.59 18.49
C ALA A 64 -1.69 13.13 19.45
N ASN A 65 -0.68 12.41 18.94
CA ASN A 65 0.51 12.01 19.71
C ASN A 65 1.62 13.07 19.76
N ALA A 66 1.51 14.16 18.99
CA ALA A 66 2.43 15.29 19.05
C ALA A 66 2.35 16.10 20.36
N GLY A 67 1.49 15.67 21.31
CA GLY A 67 1.41 16.21 22.67
C GLY A 67 2.39 15.59 23.68
N SER A 68 3.28 14.65 23.32
CA SER A 68 4.20 14.02 24.30
C SER A 68 5.67 13.94 23.89
N SER A 69 6.10 14.54 22.79
CA SER A 69 7.52 14.64 22.45
C SER A 69 8.02 16.02 22.84
N GLY A 70 8.28 16.19 24.14
CA GLY A 70 8.99 17.33 24.69
C GLY A 70 10.38 17.44 24.05
N PHE A 71 10.50 18.36 23.10
CA PHE A 71 11.77 18.97 22.74
C PHE A 71 11.51 20.49 22.76
N GLY A 72 11.64 21.07 23.95
CA GLY A 72 11.63 22.52 24.14
C GLY A 72 12.97 23.11 23.70
N PRO A 73 13.00 24.36 23.19
CA PRO A 73 14.24 25.04 22.88
C PRO A 73 14.86 25.58 24.18
N LEU A 74 16.03 25.07 24.55
CA LEU A 74 17.01 25.81 25.34
C LEU A 74 18.39 25.66 24.68
#